data_AF-A0A971GBT8-F1
#
_entry.id   AF-A0A971GBT8-F1
#
_cell.length_a   1.000
_cell.length_b   1.000
_cell.length_c   1.000
_cell.angle_alpha   90.00
_cell.angle_beta   90.00
_cell.angle_gamma   90.00
#
_symmetry.space_group_name_H-M   'P 1'
#
loop_
_entity.id
_entity.type
_entity.pdbx_description
1 polymer ?
#
loop_
_entity_poly.entity_id
_entity_poly.type
_entity_poly.pdbx_seq_one_letter_code
_entity_poly.pdbx_strand_id
1 'polypeptide(L)'
;MASSMERIAGSFKKGSSETVKFINSMVEKLSSIEKTCTICEKIDWNIEKFIDVILYLFFKEPDFKELFMAKKGFCLPHVKRLLEGSLKYLNNRNRGEFVIALMSMQLVHMDRIREEVYWFTQKFDYKNKDAPWGNSQDAVPRSIRKIAGPADLMR
;
A
#
# COMPACT_ATOMS: atom_id res chain seq x y z
N MET A 1 3.18 14.67 -33.90
CA MET A 1 2.59 14.72 -32.53
C MET A 1 1.47 15.76 -32.43
N ALA A 2 1.64 16.98 -32.95
CA ALA A 2 0.59 18.03 -32.94
C ALA A 2 -0.69 17.65 -33.73
N SER A 3 -0.56 16.92 -34.85
CA SER A 3 -1.68 16.61 -35.74
C SER A 3 -2.71 15.60 -35.20
N SER A 4 -2.34 14.79 -34.20
CA SER A 4 -3.24 13.80 -33.59
C SER A 4 -4.13 14.45 -32.52
N MET A 5 -3.62 15.45 -31.80
CA MET A 5 -4.36 16.18 -30.78
C MET A 5 -5.42 17.12 -31.37
N GLU A 6 -5.12 17.75 -32.51
CA GLU A 6 -6.08 18.62 -33.23
C GLU A 6 -7.30 17.85 -33.77
N ARG A 7 -7.10 16.61 -34.22
CA ARG A 7 -8.19 15.72 -34.66
C ARG A 7 -9.13 15.32 -33.52
N ILE A 8 -8.58 15.13 -32.33
CA ILE A 8 -9.33 14.81 -31.11
C ILE A 8 -10.19 16.01 -30.70
N ALA A 9 -9.64 17.23 -30.73
CA ALA A 9 -10.36 18.47 -30.43
C ALA A 9 -11.56 18.73 -31.37
N GLY A 10 -11.45 18.35 -32.65
CA GLY A 10 -12.53 18.49 -33.65
C GLY A 10 -13.76 17.61 -33.40
N SER A 11 -13.61 16.46 -32.74
CA SER A 11 -14.70 15.52 -32.45
C SER A 11 -15.60 15.94 -31.28
N PHE A 12 -15.15 16.85 -30.40
CA PHE A 12 -15.95 17.29 -29.25
C PHE A 12 -17.07 18.30 -29.61
N LYS A 13 -17.19 18.70 -30.88
CA LYS A 13 -18.26 19.60 -31.35
C LYS A 13 -19.61 18.92 -31.62
N LYS A 14 -19.76 17.61 -31.38
CA LYS A 14 -21.05 16.89 -31.53
C LYS A 14 -21.41 16.08 -30.29
N GLY A 15 -22.33 16.62 -29.48
CA GLY A 15 -23.18 15.88 -28.53
C GLY A 15 -22.48 15.19 -27.34
N SER A 16 -23.06 15.33 -26.15
CA SER A 16 -22.59 14.69 -24.90
C SER A 16 -22.44 13.16 -25.01
N SER A 17 -23.23 12.48 -25.85
CA SER A 17 -23.22 11.02 -26.03
C SER A 17 -21.96 10.48 -26.73
N GLU A 18 -21.44 11.19 -27.74
CA GLU A 18 -20.27 10.71 -28.50
C GLU A 18 -18.97 10.85 -27.69
N THR A 19 -18.91 11.90 -26.87
CA THR A 19 -17.81 12.11 -25.91
C THR A 19 -17.77 10.99 -24.87
N VAL A 20 -18.92 10.57 -24.32
CA VAL A 20 -18.99 9.47 -23.34
C VAL A 20 -18.55 8.15 -23.95
N LYS A 21 -18.94 7.86 -25.20
CA LYS A 21 -18.49 6.65 -25.91
C LYS A 21 -16.98 6.62 -26.13
N PHE A 22 -16.39 7.74 -26.53
CA PHE A 22 -14.94 7.84 -26.68
C PHE A 22 -14.22 7.62 -25.35
N ILE A 23 -14.69 8.25 -24.27
CA ILE A 23 -14.12 8.06 -22.92
C ILE A 23 -14.19 6.58 -22.51
N ASN A 24 -15.35 5.92 -22.66
CA ASN A 24 -15.50 4.50 -22.31
C ASN A 24 -14.55 3.61 -23.12
N SER A 25 -14.44 3.84 -24.44
CA SER A 25 -13.52 3.09 -25.29
C SER A 25 -12.06 3.29 -24.90
N MET A 26 -11.67 4.51 -24.53
CA MET A 26 -10.32 4.83 -24.06
C MET A 26 -10.03 4.18 -22.71
N VAL A 27 -10.98 4.22 -21.77
CA VAL A 27 -10.86 3.56 -20.46
C VAL A 27 -10.73 2.05 -20.60
N GLU A 28 -11.53 1.41 -21.46
CA GLU A 28 -11.43 -0.03 -21.74
C GLU A 28 -10.07 -0.41 -22.33
N LYS A 29 -9.57 0.36 -23.31
CA LYS A 29 -8.23 0.13 -23.89
C LYS A 29 -7.12 0.28 -22.85
N LEU A 30 -7.13 1.35 -22.06
CA LEU A 30 -6.13 1.57 -21.02
C LEU A 30 -6.19 0.45 -19.96
N SER A 31 -7.38 0.04 -19.53
CA SER A 31 -7.59 -1.07 -18.58
C SER A 31 -7.09 -2.41 -19.14
N SER A 32 -7.23 -2.64 -20.44
CA SER A 32 -6.69 -3.82 -21.10
C SER A 32 -5.17 -3.81 -21.10
N ILE A 33 -4.56 -2.66 -21.45
CA ILE A 33 -3.11 -2.50 -21.46
C ILE A 33 -2.51 -2.70 -20.06
N GLU A 34 -3.12 -2.12 -19.03
CA GLU A 34 -2.71 -2.31 -17.64
C GLU A 34 -2.62 -3.80 -17.24
N LYS A 35 -3.56 -4.62 -17.72
CA LYS A 35 -3.62 -6.07 -17.45
C LYS A 35 -2.68 -6.91 -18.31
N THR A 36 -2.15 -6.37 -19.40
CA THR A 36 -1.23 -7.10 -20.31
C THR A 36 0.25 -6.90 -19.98
N CYS A 37 0.58 -6.07 -19.00
CA CYS A 37 1.98 -5.86 -18.64
C CYS A 37 2.58 -7.12 -18.00
N THR A 38 3.36 -7.88 -18.76
CA THR A 38 4.03 -9.11 -18.31
C THR A 38 4.92 -8.88 -17.08
N ILE A 39 5.50 -7.68 -16.94
CA ILE A 39 6.31 -7.32 -15.78
C ILE A 39 5.42 -7.19 -14.54
N CYS A 40 4.30 -6.45 -14.65
CA CYS A 40 3.35 -6.31 -13.55
C CYS A 40 2.78 -7.67 -13.13
N GLU A 41 2.37 -8.49 -14.10
CA GLU A 41 1.88 -9.85 -13.87
C GLU A 41 2.92 -10.70 -13.11
N LYS A 42 4.19 -10.64 -13.52
CA LYS A 42 5.27 -11.38 -12.84
C LYS A 42 5.50 -10.87 -11.42
N ILE A 43 5.43 -9.56 -11.20
CA ILE A 43 5.54 -8.97 -9.86
C ILE A 43 4.39 -9.45 -8.98
N ASP A 44 3.14 -9.36 -9.45
CA ASP A 44 1.97 -9.83 -8.71
C ASP A 44 2.07 -11.33 -8.39
N TRP A 45 2.48 -12.15 -9.37
CA TRP A 45 2.71 -13.58 -9.17
C TRP A 45 3.76 -13.86 -8.10
N ASN A 46 4.89 -13.14 -8.11
CA ASN A 46 5.93 -13.26 -7.09
C ASN A 46 5.41 -12.86 -5.71
N ILE A 47 4.67 -11.75 -5.62
CA ILE A 47 4.07 -11.29 -4.36
C ILE A 47 3.10 -12.35 -3.81
N GLU A 48 2.23 -12.93 -4.64
CA GLU A 48 1.32 -14.00 -4.19
C GLU A 48 2.07 -15.21 -3.63
N LYS A 49 3.20 -15.60 -4.25
CA LYS A 49 4.06 -16.67 -3.74
C LYS A 49 4.73 -16.32 -2.43
N PHE A 50 5.19 -15.08 -2.26
CA PHE A 50 5.72 -14.64 -0.97
C PHE A 50 4.66 -14.65 0.13
N ILE A 51 3.42 -14.24 -0.17
CA ILE A 51 2.32 -14.31 0.81
C ILE A 51 2.06 -15.75 1.24
N ASP A 52 1.99 -16.70 0.29
CA ASP A 52 1.82 -18.12 0.59
C ASP A 52 2.94 -18.65 1.51
N VAL A 53 4.20 -18.36 1.16
CA VAL A 53 5.37 -18.75 1.96
C VAL A 53 5.34 -18.12 3.35
N ILE A 54 5.03 -16.83 3.48
CA ILE A 54 4.93 -16.15 4.79
C ILE A 54 3.88 -16.85 5.67
N LEU A 55 2.70 -17.15 5.12
CA LEU A 55 1.63 -17.80 5.86
C LEU A 55 2.01 -19.24 6.24
N TYR A 56 2.68 -19.98 5.36
CA TYR A 56 3.21 -21.30 5.67
C TYR A 56 4.23 -21.26 6.81
N LEU A 57 5.26 -20.41 6.69
CA LEU A 57 6.34 -20.29 7.66
C LEU A 57 5.83 -19.83 9.03
N PHE A 58 4.85 -18.91 9.07
CA PHE A 58 4.27 -18.43 10.33
C PHE A 58 3.74 -19.56 11.22
N PHE A 59 3.20 -20.64 10.64
CA PHE A 59 2.67 -21.77 11.40
C PHE A 59 3.65 -22.94 11.53
N LYS A 60 4.66 -23.02 10.66
CA LYS A 60 5.60 -24.14 10.61
C LYS A 60 6.89 -23.89 11.38
N GLU A 61 7.34 -22.64 11.43
CA GLU A 61 8.62 -22.26 12.02
C GLU A 61 8.41 -21.26 13.16
N PRO A 62 8.60 -21.67 14.43
CA PRO A 62 8.47 -20.79 15.59
C PRO A 62 9.37 -19.55 15.49
N ASP A 63 10.63 -19.72 15.08
CA ASP A 63 11.60 -18.64 14.95
C ASP A 63 11.14 -17.58 13.94
N PHE A 64 10.50 -18.00 12.83
CA PHE A 64 9.92 -17.09 11.86
C PHE A 64 8.72 -16.34 12.45
N LYS A 65 7.86 -17.02 13.23
CA LYS A 65 6.73 -16.39 13.91
C LYS A 65 7.20 -15.32 14.90
N GLU A 66 8.23 -15.61 15.69
CA GLU A 66 8.84 -14.63 16.60
C GLU A 66 9.41 -13.44 15.84
N LEU A 67 10.16 -13.71 14.77
CA LEU A 67 10.73 -12.68 13.90
C LEU A 67 9.64 -11.79 13.29
N PHE A 68 8.55 -12.39 12.82
CA PHE A 68 7.39 -11.69 12.24
C PHE A 68 6.76 -10.75 13.26
N MET A 69 6.54 -11.24 14.49
CA MET A 69 5.93 -10.46 15.58
C MET A 69 6.85 -9.34 16.10
N ALA A 70 8.17 -9.51 16.00
CA ALA A 70 9.14 -8.48 16.37
C ALA A 70 9.22 -7.32 15.37
N LYS A 71 8.64 -7.44 14.16
CA LYS A 71 8.66 -6.36 13.16
C LYS A 71 7.62 -5.28 13.44
N LYS A 72 7.89 -4.09 12.90
CA LYS A 72 7.00 -2.91 13.02
C LYS A 72 5.81 -2.91 12.06
N GLY A 73 5.43 -4.10 11.60
CA GLY A 73 4.36 -4.35 10.64
C GLY A 73 4.67 -3.98 9.20
N PHE A 74 3.62 -4.00 8.39
CA PHE A 74 3.69 -3.87 6.94
C PHE A 74 3.05 -2.56 6.49
N CYS A 75 3.28 -2.18 5.24
CA CYS A 75 2.50 -1.11 4.63
C CYS A 75 1.07 -1.58 4.33
N LEU A 76 0.11 -0.66 4.25
CA LEU A 76 -1.31 -1.02 4.08
C LEU A 76 -1.60 -1.89 2.84
N PRO A 77 -0.96 -1.68 1.67
CA PRO A 77 -1.12 -2.58 0.52
C PRO A 77 -0.74 -4.02 0.85
N HIS A 78 0.37 -4.24 1.56
CA HIS A 78 0.80 -5.58 1.95
C HIS A 78 -0.03 -6.17 3.09
N VAL A 79 -0.55 -5.36 4.01
CA VAL A 79 -1.54 -5.83 5.00
C VAL A 79 -2.77 -6.37 4.29
N LYS A 80 -3.31 -5.63 3.30
CA LYS A 80 -4.43 -6.09 2.48
C LYS A 80 -4.12 -7.44 1.82
N ARG A 81 -2.96 -7.57 1.15
CA ARG A 81 -2.55 -8.83 0.49
C ARG A 81 -2.40 -9.99 1.48
N LEU A 82 -1.88 -9.76 2.69
CA LEU A 82 -1.78 -10.78 3.73
C LEU A 82 -3.16 -11.23 4.23
N LEU A 83 -4.11 -10.31 4.39
CA LEU A 83 -5.49 -10.63 4.75
C LEU A 83 -6.19 -11.43 3.65
N GLU A 84 -6.05 -11.03 2.38
CA GLU A 84 -6.56 -11.79 1.22
C GLU A 84 -5.93 -13.19 1.14
N GLY A 85 -4.61 -13.28 1.34
CA GLY A 85 -3.89 -14.55 1.42
C GLY A 85 -4.38 -15.44 2.57
N SER A 86 -4.71 -14.88 3.73
CA SER A 86 -5.25 -15.63 4.87
C SER A 86 -6.63 -16.23 4.57
N LEU A 87 -7.43 -15.60 3.70
CA LEU A 87 -8.69 -16.15 3.21
C LEU A 87 -8.44 -17.31 2.24
N LYS A 88 -7.43 -17.17 1.36
CA LYS A 88 -7.10 -18.14 0.30
C LYS A 88 -6.40 -19.40 0.83
N TYR A 89 -5.43 -19.25 1.74
CA TYR A 89 -4.48 -20.32 2.09
C TYR A 89 -4.68 -20.93 3.49
N LEU A 90 -5.40 -20.25 4.40
CA LEU A 90 -5.58 -20.73 5.78
C LEU A 90 -7.00 -21.22 6.05
N ASN A 91 -7.11 -22.23 6.91
CA ASN A 91 -8.37 -22.66 7.52
C ASN A 91 -8.87 -21.64 8.56
N ASN A 92 -10.11 -21.77 9.03
CA ASN A 92 -10.73 -20.80 9.95
C ASN A 92 -9.95 -20.60 11.26
N ARG A 93 -9.38 -21.68 11.84
CA ARG A 93 -8.62 -21.60 13.10
C ARG A 93 -7.32 -20.82 12.90
N ASN A 94 -6.49 -21.24 11.94
CA ASN A 94 -5.21 -20.61 11.66
C ASN A 94 -5.41 -19.17 11.16
N ARG A 95 -6.46 -18.91 10.38
CA ARG A 95 -6.80 -17.55 9.95
C ARG A 95 -7.07 -16.64 11.15
N GLY A 96 -7.85 -17.08 12.13
CA GLY A 96 -8.12 -16.30 13.33
C GLY A 96 -6.84 -15.94 14.09
N GLU A 97 -5.98 -16.93 14.32
CA GLU A 97 -4.69 -16.73 15.00
C GLU A 97 -3.79 -15.74 14.24
N PHE A 98 -3.64 -15.93 12.92
CA PHE A 98 -2.80 -15.07 12.09
C PHE A 98 -3.33 -13.63 12.03
N VAL A 99 -4.64 -13.45 11.82
CA VAL A 99 -5.25 -12.12 11.69
C VAL A 99 -5.14 -11.36 13.00
N ILE A 100 -5.36 -12.00 14.16
CA ILE A 100 -5.16 -11.35 15.46
C ILE A 100 -3.71 -10.91 15.60
N ALA A 101 -2.74 -11.81 15.34
CA ALA A 101 -1.32 -11.49 15.43
C ALA A 101 -0.91 -10.32 14.52
N LEU A 102 -1.29 -10.37 13.24
CA LEU A 102 -1.02 -9.32 12.25
C LEU A 102 -1.64 -7.98 12.67
N MET A 103 -2.93 -7.97 13.03
CA MET A 103 -3.66 -6.73 13.32
C MET A 103 -3.23 -6.10 14.63
N SER A 104 -2.98 -6.89 15.69
CA SER A 104 -2.48 -6.37 16.97
C SER A 104 -1.16 -5.64 16.79
N MET A 105 -0.19 -6.28 16.12
CA MET A 105 1.11 -5.66 15.84
C MET A 105 0.96 -4.45 14.90
N GLN A 106 0.12 -4.54 13.86
CA GLN A 106 -0.09 -3.45 12.92
C GLN A 106 -0.67 -2.19 13.60
N LEU A 107 -1.70 -2.35 14.45
CA LEU A 107 -2.37 -1.25 15.12
C LEU A 107 -1.45 -0.54 16.13
N VAL A 108 -0.68 -1.30 16.91
CA VAL A 108 0.31 -0.73 17.86
C VAL A 108 1.31 0.17 17.12
N HIS A 109 1.83 -0.28 15.98
CA HIS A 109 2.82 0.51 15.25
C HIS A 109 2.22 1.63 14.40
N MET A 110 0.95 1.54 14.02
CA MET A 110 0.21 2.65 13.41
C MET A 110 -0.02 3.77 14.42
N ASP A 111 -0.41 3.44 15.64
CA ASP A 111 -0.61 4.40 16.72
C ASP A 111 0.71 5.10 17.10
N ARG A 112 1.78 4.32 17.25
CA ARG A 112 3.13 4.87 17.45
C ARG A 112 3.53 5.90 16.38
N ILE A 113 3.28 5.61 15.10
CA ILE A 113 3.61 6.55 14.00
C ILE A 113 2.69 7.77 14.05
N ARG A 114 1.41 7.62 14.43
CA ARG A 114 0.49 8.74 14.61
C ARG A 114 1.02 9.71 15.66
N GLU A 115 1.42 9.20 16.83
CA GLU A 115 1.98 10.02 17.90
C GLU A 115 3.29 10.70 17.48
N GLU A 116 4.15 9.98 16.76
CA GLU A 116 5.39 10.55 16.25
C GLU A 116 5.13 11.70 15.25
N VAL A 117 4.13 11.56 14.36
CA VAL A 117 3.70 12.63 13.43
C VAL A 117 3.06 13.79 14.19
N TYR A 118 2.24 13.51 15.19
CA TYR A 118 1.66 14.55 16.04
C TYR A 118 2.75 15.37 16.73
N TRP A 119 3.73 14.72 17.37
CA TRP A 119 4.84 15.42 18.00
C TRP A 119 5.70 16.20 17.01
N PHE A 120 5.87 15.69 15.78
CA PHE A 120 6.51 16.45 14.70
C PHE A 120 5.79 17.79 14.44
N THR A 121 4.46 17.81 14.42
CA THR A 121 3.70 19.07 14.27
C THR A 121 3.85 20.00 15.47
N GLN A 122 3.84 19.44 16.70
CA GLN A 122 3.97 20.22 17.93
C GLN A 122 5.34 20.90 18.05
N LYS A 123 6.35 20.37 17.36
CA LYS A 123 7.70 20.95 17.37
C LYS A 123 7.83 22.31 16.69
N PHE A 124 6.85 22.70 15.89
CA PHE A 124 6.78 24.02 15.28
C PHE A 124 6.07 25.05 16.17
N ASP A 125 5.52 24.65 17.32
CA ASP A 125 5.08 25.57 18.37
C ASP A 125 6.30 26.12 19.12
N TYR A 126 6.37 27.45 19.28
CA TYR A 126 7.46 28.14 19.99
C TYR A 126 7.64 27.63 21.43
N LYS A 127 6.55 27.18 22.08
CA LYS A 127 6.59 26.63 23.45
C LYS A 127 7.41 25.35 23.53
N ASN A 128 7.48 24.59 22.42
CA ASN A 128 8.15 23.30 22.35
C ASN A 128 9.54 23.41 21.71
N LYS A 129 10.06 24.62 21.45
CA LYS A 129 11.33 24.83 20.74
C LYS A 129 12.48 24.01 21.32
N ASP A 130 12.63 24.03 22.64
CA ASP A 130 13.75 23.38 23.34
C ASP A 130 13.46 21.93 23.77
N ALA A 131 12.24 21.43 23.54
CA ALA A 131 11.91 20.04 23.86
C ALA A 131 12.73 19.04 23.01
N PRO A 132 12.95 17.79 23.44
CA PRO A 132 13.61 16.80 22.59
C PRO A 132 12.70 16.36 21.43
N TRP A 133 13.28 16.06 20.26
CA TRP A 133 12.52 15.51 19.12
C TRP A 133 12.05 14.07 19.33
N GLY A 134 12.71 13.31 20.22
CA GLY A 134 12.47 11.88 20.34
C GLY A 134 12.66 11.18 18.98
N ASN A 135 11.69 10.32 18.62
CA ASN A 135 11.71 9.59 17.35
C ASN A 135 10.93 10.31 16.22
N SER A 136 10.61 11.60 16.37
CA SER A 136 9.67 12.27 15.45
C SER A 136 10.29 12.96 14.25
N GLN A 137 11.62 13.15 14.19
CA GLN A 137 12.28 13.91 13.12
C GLN A 137 11.97 13.38 11.72
N ASP A 138 11.87 12.06 11.56
CA ASP A 138 11.58 11.37 10.30
C ASP A 138 10.18 10.75 10.28
N ALA A 139 9.28 11.19 11.16
CA ALA A 139 7.94 10.61 11.30
C ALA A 139 7.10 10.70 10.02
N VAL A 140 7.19 11.82 9.30
CA VAL A 140 6.46 12.06 8.05
C VAL A 140 6.84 11.07 6.93
N PRO A 141 8.12 10.94 6.53
CA PRO A 141 8.49 9.95 5.51
C PRO A 141 8.24 8.51 5.98
N ARG A 142 8.31 8.21 7.29
CA ARG A 142 7.93 6.88 7.81
C ARG A 142 6.43 6.63 7.75
N SER A 143 5.59 7.62 8.00
CA SER A 143 4.13 7.47 7.90
C SER A 143 3.68 7.24 6.47
N ILE A 144 4.25 7.97 5.50
CA ILE A 144 3.99 7.75 4.08
C ILE A 144 4.38 6.32 3.68
N ARG A 145 5.57 5.85 4.09
CA ARG A 145 6.00 4.47 3.81
C ARG A 145 5.07 3.42 4.44
N LYS A 146 4.51 3.70 5.62
CA LYS A 146 3.55 2.83 6.29
C LYS A 146 2.20 2.78 5.56
N ILE A 147 1.77 3.90 4.96
CA ILE A 147 0.49 3.99 4.25
C ILE A 147 0.60 3.44 2.83
N ALA A 148 1.61 3.87 2.07
CA ALA A 148 1.71 3.61 0.63
C ALA A 148 2.74 2.52 0.26
N GLY A 149 3.65 2.17 1.16
CA GLY A 149 4.82 1.34 0.84
C GLY A 149 6.04 2.21 0.47
N PRO A 150 7.14 1.59 0.03
CA PRO A 150 8.34 2.32 -0.38
C PRO A 150 8.01 3.34 -1.47
N ALA A 151 8.07 4.62 -1.12
CA ALA A 151 7.98 5.72 -2.06
C ALA A 151 9.34 6.43 -2.05
N ASP A 152 9.90 6.67 -3.24
CA ASP A 152 11.09 7.52 -3.38
C ASP A 152 10.70 8.96 -3.06
N LEU A 153 10.73 9.28 -1.75
CA LEU A 153 10.50 10.62 -1.21
C LEU A 153 11.78 11.45 -1.16
N MET A 154 12.94 10.85 -1.50
CA MET A 154 14.19 11.57 -1.72
C MET A 154 14.30 11.93 -3.21
N ARG A 155 13.61 13.00 -3.60
CA ARG A 155 13.90 13.79 -4.80
C ARG A 155 14.03 15.25 -4.40
#